data_AF-A0A842S214-F1
#
_entry.id   AF-A0A842S214-F1
#
_cell.length_a   1.000
_cell.length_b   1.000
_cell.length_c   1.000
_cell.angle_alpha   90.00
_cell.angle_beta   90.00
_cell.angle_gamma   90.00
#
_symmetry.space_group_name_H-M   'P 1'
#
loop_
_entity.id
_entity.type
_entity.pdbx_description
1 polymer ?
#
loop_
_entity_poly.entity_id
_entity_poly.type
_entity_poly.pdbx_seq_one_letter_code
_entity_poly.pdbx_strand_id
1 'polypeptide(L)'
;MSEQKQEKFNIKDWIVLSTTMIGIVLTILALIWQNIPSNGIVVSTFMLMISFILFVNSVSANSKAKFEVKFKESDMDKIKKFVRFAEYSFGLGFTFVIIAFTFLGYKYLIDFVGKNYLTLSLPIVFLLSAWILILIYNSINYSEKGFKILRSLKRNIWMLLELIALVIIILDFFEIFTIP
;
A
#
# COMPACT_ATOMS: atom_id res chain seq x y z
N MET A 1 34.26 -28.58 -16.53
CA MET A 1 33.45 -27.47 -17.05
C MET A 1 32.24 -27.37 -16.14
N SER A 2 32.28 -26.45 -15.17
CA SER A 2 31.32 -26.39 -14.06
C SER A 2 29.96 -25.91 -14.55
N GLU A 3 28.94 -26.73 -14.35
CA GLU A 3 27.54 -26.33 -14.40
C GLU A 3 27.32 -25.22 -13.35
N GLN A 4 27.50 -23.97 -13.76
CA GLN A 4 26.92 -22.86 -13.03
C GLN A 4 25.41 -23.04 -13.12
N LYS A 5 24.82 -23.58 -12.05
CA LYS A 5 23.39 -23.41 -11.73
C LYS A 5 23.07 -21.93 -11.91
N GLN A 6 22.53 -21.56 -13.06
CA GLN A 6 21.77 -20.34 -13.21
C GLN A 6 20.60 -20.50 -12.24
N GLU A 7 20.74 -19.96 -11.02
CA GLU A 7 19.60 -19.65 -10.19
C GLU A 7 18.65 -18.85 -11.09
N LYS A 8 17.56 -19.48 -11.54
CA LYS A 8 16.45 -18.80 -12.19
C LYS A 8 16.00 -17.73 -11.21
N PHE A 9 16.49 -16.51 -11.40
CA PHE A 9 16.08 -15.36 -10.63
C PHE A 9 14.61 -15.11 -10.93
N ASN A 10 13.74 -15.71 -10.13
CA ASN A 10 12.30 -15.61 -10.29
C ASN A 10 11.89 -14.22 -9.80
N ILE A 11 11.83 -13.27 -10.74
CA ILE A 11 11.31 -11.94 -10.45
C ILE A 11 9.85 -12.13 -10.01
N LYS A 12 9.54 -11.83 -8.74
CA LYS A 12 8.16 -11.78 -8.25
C LYS A 12 7.32 -10.95 -9.21
N ASP A 13 6.17 -11.48 -9.62
CA ASP A 13 5.32 -10.84 -10.62
C ASP A 13 4.50 -9.69 -9.99
N TRP A 14 5.19 -8.57 -9.72
CA TRP A 14 4.55 -7.34 -9.29
C TRP A 14 3.72 -6.72 -10.40
N ILE A 15 3.90 -7.12 -11.67
CA ILE A 15 3.16 -6.57 -12.81
C ILE A 15 1.68 -6.91 -12.66
N VAL A 16 1.35 -8.19 -12.46
CA VAL A 16 -0.05 -8.63 -12.30
C VAL A 16 -0.69 -7.93 -11.10
N LEU A 17 -0.05 -7.98 -9.93
CA LEU A 17 -0.57 -7.35 -8.71
C LEU A 17 -0.77 -5.84 -8.86
N SER A 18 0.20 -5.14 -9.45
CA SER A 18 0.13 -3.68 -9.62
C SER A 18 -0.93 -3.31 -10.65
N THR A 19 -1.10 -4.10 -11.72
CA THR A 19 -2.13 -3.87 -12.74
C THR A 19 -3.52 -4.05 -12.17
N THR A 20 -3.74 -5.10 -11.37
CA THR A 20 -5.01 -5.30 -10.65
C THR A 20 -5.29 -4.13 -9.72
N MET A 21 -4.29 -3.67 -8.97
CA MET A 21 -4.46 -2.52 -8.06
C MET A 21 -4.74 -1.21 -8.81
N ILE A 22 -4.18 -1.00 -10.01
CA ILE A 22 -4.54 0.13 -10.87
C ILE A 22 -6.04 0.09 -11.20
N GLY A 23 -6.55 -1.09 -11.61
CA GLY A 23 -7.97 -1.26 -11.89
C GLY A 23 -8.83 -0.94 -10.67
N ILE A 24 -8.47 -1.48 -9.51
CA ILE A 24 -9.17 -1.22 -8.23
C ILE A 24 -9.19 0.28 -7.91
N VAL A 25 -8.04 0.96 -7.97
CA VAL A 25 -7.94 2.40 -7.69
C VAL A 25 -8.81 3.22 -8.63
N LEU A 26 -8.80 2.92 -9.93
CA LEU A 26 -9.66 3.61 -10.90
C LEU A 26 -11.15 3.37 -10.62
N THR A 27 -11.54 2.14 -10.26
CA THR A 27 -12.92 1.83 -9.88
C THR A 27 -13.34 2.60 -8.63
N ILE A 28 -12.49 2.67 -7.61
CA ILE A 28 -12.80 3.44 -6.38
C ILE A 28 -12.95 4.93 -6.72
N LEU A 29 -12.00 5.49 -7.47
CA LEU A 29 -12.07 6.88 -7.92
C LEU A 29 -13.38 7.16 -8.68
N ALA A 30 -13.82 6.24 -9.55
CA ALA A 30 -15.10 6.39 -10.23
C ALA A 30 -16.30 6.36 -9.28
N LEU A 31 -16.29 5.45 -8.29
CA LEU A 31 -17.41 5.26 -7.36
C LEU A 31 -17.53 6.41 -6.34
N ILE A 32 -16.43 6.90 -5.78
CA ILE A 32 -16.49 7.95 -4.74
C ILE A 32 -17.02 9.28 -5.28
N TRP A 33 -16.80 9.56 -6.56
CA TRP A 33 -17.31 10.76 -7.22
C TRP A 33 -18.79 10.65 -7.64
N GLN A 34 -19.35 9.43 -7.65
CA GLN A 34 -20.79 9.23 -7.86
C GLN A 34 -21.61 9.52 -6.60
N ASN A 35 -21.06 9.25 -5.41
CA ASN A 35 -21.71 9.51 -4.14
C ASN A 35 -20.75 10.22 -3.18
N ILE A 36 -20.62 11.52 -3.32
CA ILE A 36 -19.59 12.33 -2.65
C ILE A 36 -19.94 12.47 -1.16
N PRO A 37 -19.03 12.11 -0.22
CA PRO A 37 -19.23 12.40 1.20
C PRO A 37 -19.15 13.90 1.46
N SER A 38 -19.71 14.37 2.57
CA SER A 38 -19.77 15.79 2.92
C SER A 38 -18.40 16.46 2.99
N ASN A 39 -17.37 15.71 3.41
CA ASN A 39 -15.96 16.14 3.50
C ASN A 39 -15.01 14.95 3.31
N GLY A 40 -13.71 15.21 3.11
CA GLY A 40 -12.65 14.20 3.08
C GLY A 40 -12.41 13.53 1.72
N ILE A 41 -13.19 13.90 0.71
CA ILE A 41 -13.04 13.37 -0.65
C ILE A 41 -11.75 13.86 -1.30
N VAL A 42 -11.30 15.09 -1.00
CA VAL A 42 -10.14 15.70 -1.65
C VAL A 42 -8.87 14.96 -1.24
N VAL A 43 -8.65 14.79 0.07
CA VAL A 43 -7.48 14.04 0.58
C VAL A 43 -7.50 12.60 0.09
N SER A 44 -8.66 11.94 0.13
CA SER A 44 -8.77 10.54 -0.30
C SER A 44 -8.52 10.37 -1.79
N THR A 45 -9.05 11.25 -2.63
CA THR A 45 -8.79 11.28 -4.08
C THR A 45 -7.31 11.50 -4.35
N PHE A 46 -6.67 12.45 -3.66
CA PHE A 46 -5.25 12.72 -3.83
C PHE A 46 -4.37 11.52 -3.46
N MET A 47 -4.66 10.85 -2.34
CA MET A 47 -3.96 9.63 -1.93
C MET A 47 -4.12 8.50 -2.95
N LEU A 48 -5.33 8.31 -3.49
CA LEU A 48 -5.60 7.33 -4.55
C LEU A 48 -4.87 7.67 -5.86
N MET A 49 -4.78 8.95 -6.24
CA MET A 49 -4.02 9.38 -7.42
C MET A 49 -2.52 9.13 -7.26
N ILE A 50 -1.95 9.41 -6.08
CA ILE A 50 -0.54 9.09 -5.81
C ILE A 50 -0.34 7.56 -5.87
N SER A 51 -1.26 6.79 -5.29
CA SER A 51 -1.22 5.34 -5.37
C SER A 51 -1.23 4.83 -6.80
N PHE A 52 -2.06 5.41 -7.67
CA PHE A 52 -2.10 5.06 -9.09
C PHE A 52 -0.73 5.24 -9.75
N ILE A 53 -0.09 6.40 -9.55
CA ILE A 53 1.24 6.71 -10.10
C ILE A 53 2.28 5.69 -9.61
N LEU A 54 2.20 5.29 -8.34
CA LEU A 54 3.12 4.32 -7.76
C LEU A 54 2.94 2.91 -8.34
N PHE A 55 1.70 2.48 -8.58
CA PHE A 55 1.46 1.20 -9.23
C PHE A 55 1.93 1.18 -10.69
N VAL A 56 1.71 2.27 -11.44
CA VAL A 56 2.26 2.40 -12.81
C VAL A 56 3.78 2.32 -12.82
N ASN A 57 4.45 2.96 -11.86
CA ASN A 57 5.90 2.88 -11.71
C ASN A 57 6.37 1.48 -11.30
N SER A 58 5.62 0.78 -10.44
CA SER A 58 5.89 -0.62 -10.08
C SER A 58 5.84 -1.54 -11.30
N VAL A 59 4.79 -1.42 -12.14
CA VAL A 59 4.67 -2.15 -13.41
C VAL A 59 5.85 -1.85 -14.33
N SER A 60 6.19 -0.57 -14.50
CA SER A 60 7.24 -0.12 -15.42
C SER A 60 8.62 -0.65 -15.00
N ALA A 61 8.96 -0.52 -13.72
CA ALA A 61 10.24 -0.98 -13.19
C ALA A 61 10.37 -2.51 -13.21
N ASN A 62 9.32 -3.25 -12.87
CA ASN A 62 9.34 -4.71 -12.94
C ASN A 62 9.43 -5.19 -14.40
N SER A 63 8.69 -4.58 -15.32
CA SER A 63 8.77 -4.87 -16.76
C SER A 63 10.18 -4.64 -17.30
N LYS A 64 10.83 -3.54 -16.89
CA LYS A 64 12.22 -3.26 -17.25
C LYS A 64 13.17 -4.31 -16.68
N ALA A 65 13.02 -4.71 -15.41
CA ALA A 65 13.82 -5.78 -14.82
C ALA A 65 13.66 -7.12 -15.58
N LYS A 66 12.42 -7.49 -15.94
CA LYS A 66 12.11 -8.71 -16.69
C LYS A 66 12.67 -8.68 -18.11
N PHE A 67 12.69 -7.51 -18.74
CA PHE A 67 13.33 -7.32 -20.05
C PHE A 67 14.85 -7.50 -19.93
N GLU A 68 15.50 -6.83 -18.99
CA GLU A 68 16.96 -6.89 -18.80
C GLU A 68 17.44 -8.32 -18.50
N VAL A 69 16.73 -9.10 -17.68
CA VAL A 69 17.06 -10.52 -17.40
C VAL A 69 17.12 -11.39 -18.65
N LYS A 70 16.37 -11.06 -19.72
CA LYS A 70 16.43 -11.83 -20.98
C LYS A 70 17.71 -11.58 -21.77
N PHE A 71 18.42 -10.47 -21.52
CA PHE A 71 19.70 -10.17 -22.15
C PHE A 71 20.83 -10.66 -21.22
N LYS A 72 21.62 -11.64 -21.69
CA LYS A 72 22.64 -12.35 -20.90
C LYS A 72 23.82 -11.49 -20.40
N GLU A 73 23.93 -10.24 -20.84
CA GLU A 73 25.01 -9.29 -20.47
C GLU A 73 24.55 -8.22 -19.47
N SER A 74 23.35 -8.35 -18.90
CA SER A 74 22.79 -7.32 -18.02
C SER A 74 23.39 -7.37 -16.61
N ASP A 75 23.69 -6.18 -16.08
CA ASP A 75 24.17 -5.99 -14.71
C ASP A 75 23.11 -6.46 -13.69
N MET A 76 23.40 -7.55 -12.99
CA MET A 76 22.52 -8.14 -11.99
C MET A 76 22.19 -7.18 -10.83
N ASP A 77 23.08 -6.24 -10.51
CA ASP A 77 22.80 -5.25 -9.46
C ASP A 77 21.81 -4.20 -9.95
N LYS A 78 21.87 -3.83 -11.23
CA LYS A 78 20.86 -2.97 -11.86
C LYS A 78 19.48 -3.63 -11.87
N ILE A 79 19.40 -4.93 -12.20
CA ILE A 79 18.14 -5.70 -12.16
C ILE A 79 17.57 -5.72 -10.73
N LYS A 80 18.39 -6.02 -9.71
CA LYS A 80 17.96 -6.02 -8.31
C LYS A 80 17.45 -4.65 -7.85
N LYS A 81 18.06 -3.55 -8.31
CA LYS A 81 17.59 -2.19 -8.02
C LYS A 81 16.19 -1.94 -8.58
N PHE A 82 15.92 -2.33 -9.83
CA PHE A 82 14.57 -2.19 -10.42
C PHE A 82 13.52 -3.04 -9.70
N VAL A 83 13.83 -4.29 -9.34
CA VAL A 83 12.90 -5.15 -8.59
C VAL A 83 12.61 -4.57 -7.20
N ARG A 84 13.64 -4.05 -6.50
CA ARG A 84 13.44 -3.37 -5.22
C ARG A 84 12.59 -2.11 -5.36
N PHE A 85 12.84 -1.30 -6.38
CA PHE A 85 12.04 -0.11 -6.64
C PHE A 85 10.57 -0.47 -6.90
N ALA A 86 10.32 -1.49 -7.73
CA ALA A 86 8.95 -1.98 -7.97
C ALA A 86 8.25 -2.42 -6.67
N GLU A 87 8.94 -3.20 -5.82
CA GLU A 87 8.42 -3.61 -4.52
C GLU A 87 8.10 -2.41 -3.61
N TYR A 88 8.99 -1.41 -3.55
CA TYR A 88 8.77 -0.20 -2.75
C TYR A 88 7.60 0.62 -3.26
N SER A 89 7.53 0.87 -4.57
CA SER A 89 6.43 1.62 -5.18
C SER A 89 5.10 0.90 -4.96
N PHE A 90 5.05 -0.42 -5.13
CA PHE A 90 3.86 -1.20 -4.84
C PHE A 90 3.41 -1.08 -3.37
N GLY A 91 4.32 -1.32 -2.42
CA GLY A 91 3.98 -1.28 -1.00
C GLY A 91 3.54 0.11 -0.53
N LEU A 92 4.20 1.17 -1.02
CA LEU A 92 3.84 2.55 -0.70
C LEU A 92 2.49 2.94 -1.34
N GLY A 93 2.24 2.52 -2.59
CA GLY A 93 0.94 2.71 -3.23
C GLY A 93 -0.17 2.04 -2.44
N PHE A 94 0.02 0.77 -2.08
CA PHE A 94 -0.95 0.03 -1.27
C PHE A 94 -1.23 0.69 0.09
N THR A 95 -0.20 1.26 0.74
CA THR A 95 -0.37 2.03 1.99
C THR A 95 -1.28 3.24 1.78
N PHE A 96 -1.12 3.98 0.68
CA PHE A 96 -2.01 5.10 0.36
C PHE A 96 -3.43 4.66 0.02
N VAL A 97 -3.62 3.50 -0.60
CA VAL A 97 -4.97 2.91 -0.78
C VAL A 97 -5.62 2.66 0.58
N ILE A 98 -4.92 2.00 1.52
CA ILE A 98 -5.44 1.73 2.87
C ILE A 98 -5.82 3.04 3.57
N ILE A 99 -4.94 4.04 3.55
CA ILE A 99 -5.19 5.35 4.18
C ILE A 99 -6.41 6.02 3.55
N ALA A 100 -6.49 6.07 2.22
CA ALA A 100 -7.62 6.67 1.52
C ALA A 100 -8.94 5.97 1.85
N PHE A 101 -8.96 4.64 1.87
CA PHE A 101 -10.15 3.88 2.29
C PHE A 101 -10.54 4.14 3.73
N THR A 102 -9.55 4.29 4.62
CA THR A 102 -9.82 4.56 6.03
C THR A 102 -10.46 5.94 6.20
N PHE A 103 -9.95 6.96 5.50
CA PHE A 103 -10.54 8.31 5.50
C PHE A 103 -11.94 8.33 4.87
N LEU A 104 -12.11 7.70 3.70
CA LEU A 104 -13.42 7.59 3.04
C LEU A 104 -14.43 6.87 3.94
N GLY A 105 -14.07 5.69 4.44
CA GLY A 105 -14.95 4.90 5.30
C GLY A 105 -15.37 5.67 6.54
N TYR A 106 -14.44 6.37 7.18
CA TYR A 106 -14.72 7.26 8.30
C TYR A 106 -15.69 8.39 7.95
N LYS A 107 -15.48 9.11 6.83
CA LYS A 107 -16.34 10.23 6.43
C LYS A 107 -17.73 9.77 6.01
N TYR A 108 -17.84 8.68 5.25
CA TYR A 108 -19.13 8.08 4.96
C TYR A 108 -19.86 7.66 6.24
N LEU A 109 -19.17 7.05 7.21
CA LEU A 109 -19.81 6.68 8.48
C LEU A 109 -20.34 7.88 9.25
N ILE A 110 -19.62 9.01 9.25
CA ILE A 110 -20.14 10.26 9.81
C ILE A 110 -21.43 10.68 9.09
N ASP A 111 -21.45 10.65 7.77
CA ASP A 111 -22.61 11.09 6.99
C ASP A 111 -23.83 10.19 7.20
N PHE A 112 -23.63 8.88 7.37
CA PHE A 112 -24.73 7.90 7.49
C PHE A 112 -25.22 7.69 8.92
N VAL A 113 -24.32 7.65 9.91
CA VAL A 113 -24.63 7.25 11.30
C VAL A 113 -24.36 8.37 12.30
N GLY A 114 -23.78 9.48 11.85
CA GLY A 114 -23.40 10.61 12.69
C GLY A 114 -22.09 10.39 13.46
N LYS A 115 -21.77 11.36 14.32
CA LYS A 115 -20.60 11.30 15.20
C LYS A 115 -20.93 10.51 16.47
N ASN A 116 -20.47 9.27 16.51
CA ASN A 116 -20.57 8.40 17.68
C ASN A 116 -19.29 7.54 17.82
N TYR A 117 -19.15 6.84 18.95
CA TYR A 117 -17.97 6.00 19.18
C TYR A 117 -17.83 4.83 18.19
N LEU A 118 -18.92 4.38 17.56
CA LEU A 118 -18.87 3.35 16.52
C LEU A 118 -18.15 3.86 15.27
N THR A 119 -18.44 5.10 14.86
CA THR A 119 -17.80 5.79 13.72
C THR A 119 -16.28 5.88 13.88
N LEU A 120 -15.78 6.06 15.11
CA LEU A 120 -14.34 6.05 15.39
C LEU A 120 -13.78 4.63 15.50
N SER A 121 -14.53 3.69 16.08
CA SER A 121 -14.07 2.32 16.28
C SER A 121 -13.82 1.56 14.98
N LEU A 122 -14.61 1.82 13.93
CA LEU A 122 -14.55 1.06 12.69
C LEU A 122 -13.24 1.28 11.89
N PRO A 123 -12.77 2.52 11.64
CA PRO A 123 -11.46 2.74 11.02
C PRO A 123 -10.31 2.19 11.88
N ILE A 124 -10.43 2.24 13.21
CA ILE A 124 -9.44 1.64 14.13
C ILE A 124 -9.38 0.12 13.94
N VAL A 125 -10.53 -0.57 13.99
CA VAL A 125 -10.61 -2.02 13.83
C VAL A 125 -10.13 -2.45 12.45
N PHE A 126 -10.44 -1.68 11.40
CA PHE A 126 -9.95 -1.91 10.04
C PHE A 126 -8.42 -1.88 9.97
N LEU A 127 -7.78 -0.81 10.47
CA LEU A 127 -6.32 -0.68 10.48
C LEU A 127 -5.65 -1.73 11.37
N LEU A 128 -6.18 -1.98 12.56
CA LEU A 128 -5.66 -3.04 13.45
C LEU A 128 -5.72 -4.41 12.78
N SER A 129 -6.82 -4.73 12.09
CA SER A 129 -6.96 -5.99 11.36
C SER A 129 -5.92 -6.11 10.24
N ALA A 130 -5.70 -5.02 9.49
CA ALA A 130 -4.64 -4.96 8.47
C ALA A 130 -3.26 -5.22 9.09
N TRP A 131 -2.94 -4.56 10.22
CA TRP A 131 -1.67 -4.74 10.93
C TRP A 131 -1.47 -6.15 11.48
N ILE A 132 -2.52 -6.77 12.03
CA ILE A 132 -2.45 -8.15 12.54
C ILE A 132 -2.14 -9.12 11.40
N LEU A 133 -2.84 -9.04 10.27
CA LEU A 133 -2.57 -9.90 9.10
C LEU A 133 -1.16 -9.70 8.56
N ILE A 134 -0.72 -8.45 8.52
CA ILE A 134 0.65 -8.04 8.22
C ILE A 134 1.60 -8.79 9.17
N LEU A 135 1.45 -8.68 10.49
CA LEU A 135 2.31 -9.33 11.49
C LEU A 135 2.34 -10.86 11.35
N ILE A 136 1.19 -11.50 11.11
CA ILE A 136 1.10 -12.94 10.86
C ILE A 136 1.92 -13.33 9.63
N TYR A 137 1.74 -12.62 8.50
CA TYR A 137 2.49 -12.87 7.27
C TYR A 137 4.00 -12.78 7.50
N ASN A 138 4.45 -11.80 8.30
CA ASN A 138 5.87 -11.67 8.63
C ASN A 138 6.37 -12.82 9.49
N SER A 139 5.57 -13.26 10.45
CA SER A 139 5.95 -14.37 11.33
C SER A 139 6.17 -15.65 10.53
N ILE A 140 5.31 -15.91 9.54
CA ILE A 140 5.47 -17.04 8.60
C ILE A 140 6.73 -16.86 7.74
N ASN A 141 6.94 -15.68 7.16
CA ASN A 141 8.00 -15.47 6.19
C ASN A 141 9.42 -15.33 6.81
N TYR A 142 9.51 -14.99 8.10
CA TYR A 142 10.78 -14.79 8.82
C TYR A 142 11.00 -15.79 9.97
N SER A 143 10.24 -16.88 10.00
CA SER A 143 10.21 -17.91 11.07
C SER A 143 11.57 -18.50 11.46
N GLU A 144 12.62 -18.36 10.63
CA GLU A 144 13.95 -18.92 10.92
C GLU A 144 14.94 -17.95 11.58
N LYS A 145 14.63 -16.64 11.73
CA LYS A 145 15.55 -15.65 12.34
C LYS A 145 14.81 -14.73 13.30
N GLY A 146 14.62 -15.23 14.52
CA GLY A 146 13.73 -14.75 15.61
C GLY A 146 13.84 -13.29 16.10
N PHE A 147 14.62 -12.41 15.45
CA PHE A 147 14.67 -10.98 15.78
C PHE A 147 14.66 -10.05 14.55
N LYS A 148 14.51 -10.58 13.33
CA LYS A 148 14.42 -9.74 12.11
C LYS A 148 13.01 -9.19 11.83
N ILE A 149 12.02 -9.56 12.64
CA ILE A 149 10.61 -9.16 12.51
C ILE A 149 10.44 -7.62 12.54
N LEU A 150 11.26 -6.93 13.34
CA LEU A 150 11.31 -5.46 13.46
C LEU A 150 12.25 -4.77 12.44
N ARG A 151 13.03 -5.52 11.66
CA ARG A 151 14.11 -4.97 10.82
C ARG A 151 13.69 -4.63 9.39
N SER A 152 12.44 -4.90 9.00
CA SER A 152 11.89 -4.37 7.75
C SER A 152 11.58 -2.89 7.93
N LEU A 153 12.60 -2.02 7.81
CA LEU A 153 12.45 -0.56 7.80
C LEU A 153 11.32 -0.12 6.87
N LYS A 154 11.17 -0.80 5.72
CA LYS A 154 10.11 -0.55 4.74
C LYS A 154 8.73 -0.61 5.37
N ARG A 155 8.44 -1.68 6.12
CA ARG A 155 7.10 -1.94 6.64
C ARG A 155 6.79 -1.16 7.90
N ASN A 156 7.80 -0.84 8.70
CA ASN A 156 7.64 0.08 9.83
C ASN A 156 7.26 1.48 9.35
N ILE A 157 7.83 1.95 8.22
CA ILE A 157 7.46 3.22 7.61
C ILE A 157 5.99 3.20 7.16
N TRP A 158 5.54 2.11 6.53
CA TRP A 158 4.15 1.99 6.08
C TRP A 158 3.16 2.00 7.26
N MET A 159 3.43 1.20 8.30
CA MET A 159 2.59 1.21 9.50
C MET A 159 2.62 2.57 10.22
N LEU A 160 3.75 3.28 10.19
CA LEU A 160 3.84 4.64 10.74
C LEU A 160 2.93 5.62 9.99
N LEU A 161 2.88 5.55 8.66
CA LEU A 161 1.96 6.38 7.86
C LEU A 161 0.49 6.08 8.17
N GLU A 162 0.14 4.80 8.31
CA GLU A 162 -1.20 4.37 8.70
C GLU A 162 -1.55 4.83 10.13
N LEU A 163 -0.59 4.81 11.05
CA LEU A 163 -0.77 5.33 12.40
C LEU A 163 -0.96 6.85 12.42
N ILE A 164 -0.22 7.59 11.60
CA ILE A 164 -0.44 9.04 11.41
C ILE A 164 -1.86 9.30 10.89
N ALA A 165 -2.32 8.51 9.91
CA ALA A 165 -3.69 8.63 9.41
C ALA A 165 -4.73 8.38 10.52
N LEU A 166 -4.50 7.39 11.39
CA LEU A 166 -5.38 7.14 12.52
C LEU A 166 -5.41 8.32 13.51
N VAL A 167 -4.26 8.92 13.81
CA VAL A 167 -4.19 10.13 14.64
C VAL A 167 -4.99 11.27 14.00
N ILE A 168 -4.86 11.48 12.68
CA ILE A 168 -5.62 12.50 11.95
C ILE A 168 -7.13 12.24 12.06
N ILE A 169 -7.59 11.00 11.96
CA ILE A 169 -9.02 10.64 12.16
C ILE A 169 -9.47 10.98 13.58
N ILE A 170 -8.66 10.66 14.59
CA ILE A 170 -9.00 10.98 15.98
C ILE A 170 -9.11 12.50 16.18
N LEU A 171 -8.17 13.27 15.62
CA LEU A 171 -8.21 14.73 15.69
C LEU A 171 -9.45 15.32 14.97
N ASP A 172 -9.85 14.74 13.84
CA ASP A 172 -11.07 15.12 13.13
C ASP A 172 -12.34 14.76 13.88
N PHE A 173 -12.37 13.61 14.53
CA PHE A 173 -13.49 13.17 15.33
C PHE A 173 -13.77 14.14 16.49
N PHE A 174 -12.71 14.65 17.13
CA PHE A 174 -12.77 15.65 18.20
C PHE A 174 -12.83 17.10 17.69
N GLU A 175 -13.01 17.32 16.38
CA GLU A 175 -13.17 18.66 15.77
C GLU A 175 -11.95 19.59 15.95
N ILE A 176 -10.77 19.02 16.24
CA ILE A 176 -9.52 19.79 16.37
C ILE A 176 -9.02 20.23 14.99
N PHE A 177 -9.27 19.42 13.95
CA PHE A 177 -8.89 19.67 12.56
C PHE A 177 -9.88 18.97 11.63
N THR A 178 -10.25 19.56 10.50
CA THR A 178 -11.16 18.88 9.53
C THR A 178 -10.39 18.36 8.33
N ILE A 179 -10.51 17.07 8.03
CA ILE A 179 -10.00 16.43 6.82
C ILE A 179 -10.84 16.89 5.62
N PRO A 180 -10.24 17.61 4.64
CA PRO A 180 -10.94 18.10 3.46
C PRO A 180 -11.14 17.03 2.36
#